data_AF-A0A2T6ZQG2-F1
#
_entry.id   AF-A0A2T6ZQG2-F1
#
_cell.length_a   1.000
_cell.length_b   1.000
_cell.length_c   1.000
_cell.angle_alpha   90.00
_cell.angle_beta   90.00
_cell.angle_gamma   90.00
#
_symmetry.space_group_name_H-M   'P 1'
#
loop_
_entity.id
_entity.type
_entity.pdbx_description
1 polymer ?
#
loop_
_entity_poly.entity_id
_entity_poly.type
_entity_poly.pdbx_seq_one_letter_code
_entity_poly.pdbx_strand_id
1 'polypeptide(L)'
;MSAEDILPQVELAIKTGYPELFVRDVLDQEQFEYILKSLRRRTNYLNRDSIRIHWLSSEKRLKVVMPSRMHVCVAAWLLKNIFRAIRLKLLSKDWDHTMDIMTGTEHQNFVGRHVGSFKEPDMAFLPFAGPGRKKYAAFPSVVLESGWNESIARHEEDARVWQEGSGNAVRVMLQAKFHEPDN
;
A
#
# COMPACT_ATOMS: atom_id res chain seq x y z
N MET A 1 -11.68 -23.39 -4.33
CA MET A 1 -10.22 -23.26 -4.56
C MET A 1 -9.61 -22.94 -3.21
N SER A 2 -8.58 -23.68 -2.81
CA SER A 2 -7.96 -23.54 -1.48
C SER A 2 -6.86 -22.46 -1.50
N ALA A 3 -6.39 -22.05 -0.32
CA ALA A 3 -5.20 -21.19 -0.22
C ALA A 3 -3.93 -21.87 -0.80
N GLU A 4 -3.88 -23.20 -0.73
CA GLU A 4 -2.78 -24.02 -1.25
C GLU A 4 -2.74 -24.01 -2.79
N ASP A 5 -3.88 -23.83 -3.45
CA ASP A 5 -3.95 -23.69 -4.91
C ASP A 5 -3.49 -22.28 -5.37
N ILE A 6 -3.65 -21.27 -4.52
CA ILE A 6 -3.41 -19.86 -4.85
C ILE A 6 -1.96 -19.46 -4.55
N LEU A 7 -1.41 -19.95 -3.44
CA LEU A 7 -0.06 -19.59 -2.99
C LEU A 7 1.01 -19.80 -4.09
N PRO A 8 1.09 -20.93 -4.82
CA PRO A 8 2.09 -21.12 -5.87
C PRO A 8 1.97 -20.09 -7.01
N GLN A 9 0.75 -19.63 -7.31
CA GLN A 9 0.52 -18.61 -8.34
C GLN A 9 1.03 -17.25 -7.89
N VAL A 10 0.80 -16.90 -6.62
CA VAL A 10 1.32 -15.66 -6.02
C VAL A 10 2.85 -15.70 -6.00
N GLU A 11 3.45 -16.80 -5.56
CA GLU A 11 4.91 -16.98 -5.53
C GLU A 11 5.53 -16.88 -6.93
N LEU A 12 4.91 -17.50 -7.93
CA LEU A 12 5.35 -17.40 -9.32
C LEU A 12 5.28 -15.95 -9.83
N ALA A 13 4.19 -15.24 -9.53
CA ALA A 13 4.02 -13.86 -9.94
C ALA A 13 5.07 -12.95 -9.29
N ILE A 14 5.34 -13.12 -8.00
CA ILE A 14 6.38 -12.39 -7.27
C ILE A 14 7.76 -12.69 -7.88
N LYS A 15 8.07 -13.96 -8.13
CA LYS A 15 9.38 -14.39 -8.66
C LYS A 15 9.65 -13.84 -10.06
N THR A 16 8.62 -13.77 -10.90
CA THR A 16 8.74 -13.26 -12.27
C THR A 16 8.56 -11.75 -12.37
N GLY A 17 7.97 -11.13 -11.35
CA GLY A 17 7.52 -9.74 -11.42
C GLY A 17 6.34 -9.52 -12.37
N TYR A 18 5.67 -10.59 -12.82
CA TYR A 18 4.60 -10.53 -13.82
C TYR A 18 3.40 -11.41 -13.42
N PRO A 19 2.15 -10.92 -13.60
CA PRO A 19 1.79 -9.54 -13.96
C PRO A 19 2.15 -8.56 -12.84
N GLU A 20 2.37 -7.27 -13.12
CA GLU A 20 2.71 -6.27 -12.07
C GLU A 20 1.65 -6.17 -10.95
N LEU A 21 0.41 -6.57 -11.25
CA LEU A 21 -0.68 -6.67 -10.29
C LEU A 21 -1.32 -8.05 -10.38
N PHE A 22 -1.22 -8.82 -9.32
CA PHE A 22 -1.93 -10.07 -9.13
C PHE A 22 -3.18 -9.84 -8.27
N VAL A 23 -4.35 -10.22 -8.76
CA VAL A 23 -5.63 -10.10 -8.03
C VAL A 23 -6.32 -11.46 -7.94
N ARG A 24 -6.85 -11.77 -6.75
CA ARG A 24 -7.73 -12.91 -6.52
C ARG A 24 -8.93 -12.50 -5.67
N ASP A 25 -10.12 -12.78 -6.18
CA ASP A 25 -11.39 -12.60 -5.50
C ASP A 25 -11.84 -13.89 -4.79
N VAL A 26 -12.83 -13.79 -3.91
CA VAL A 26 -13.53 -14.91 -3.26
C VAL A 26 -12.63 -15.74 -2.33
N LEU A 27 -11.75 -15.06 -1.63
CA LEU A 27 -10.98 -15.63 -0.52
C LEU A 27 -11.71 -15.42 0.81
N ASP A 28 -11.49 -16.28 1.79
CA ASP A 28 -11.82 -15.96 3.18
C ASP A 28 -10.60 -15.44 3.95
N GLN A 29 -10.86 -14.96 5.17
CA GLN A 29 -9.83 -14.37 6.05
C GLN A 29 -8.73 -15.38 6.40
N GLU A 30 -9.10 -16.65 6.66
CA GLU A 30 -8.17 -17.70 7.06
C GLU A 30 -7.24 -18.06 5.90
N GLN A 31 -7.78 -18.12 4.68
CA GLN A 31 -7.00 -18.32 3.47
C GLN A 31 -6.01 -17.17 3.23
N PHE A 32 -6.44 -15.91 3.42
CA PHE A 32 -5.53 -14.76 3.34
C PHE A 32 -4.41 -14.86 4.38
N GLU A 33 -4.75 -15.12 5.63
CA GLU A 33 -3.77 -15.23 6.72
C GLU A 33 -2.76 -16.36 6.47
N TYR A 34 -3.20 -17.48 5.92
CA TYR A 34 -2.33 -18.57 5.47
C TYR A 34 -1.34 -18.10 4.40
N ILE A 35 -1.82 -17.41 3.36
CA ILE A 35 -0.99 -16.89 2.28
C ILE A 35 0.00 -15.86 2.82
N LEU A 36 -0.47 -14.87 3.58
CA LEU A 36 0.37 -13.83 4.18
C LEU A 36 1.46 -14.46 5.05
N LYS A 37 1.09 -15.39 5.95
CA LYS A 37 2.06 -16.09 6.80
C LYS A 37 3.10 -16.82 5.98
N SER A 38 2.70 -17.48 4.88
CA SER A 38 3.59 -18.22 3.99
C SER A 38 4.54 -17.28 3.24
N LEU A 39 4.05 -16.17 2.71
CA LEU A 39 4.84 -15.12 2.05
C LEU A 39 5.77 -14.37 3.03
N ARG A 40 5.52 -14.42 4.33
CA ARG A 40 6.40 -13.83 5.36
C ARG A 40 7.42 -14.80 5.95
N ARG A 41 7.40 -16.09 5.61
CA ARG A 41 8.40 -17.06 6.12
C ARG A 41 9.80 -16.67 5.63
N ARG A 42 10.78 -16.60 6.51
CA ARG A 42 12.18 -16.25 6.14
C ARG A 42 12.79 -17.17 5.06
N THR A 43 12.28 -18.39 4.95
CA THR A 43 12.77 -19.42 4.02
C THR A 43 12.37 -19.19 2.56
N ASN A 44 11.51 -18.22 2.27
CA ASN A 44 11.11 -17.93 0.88
C ASN A 44 12.00 -16.90 0.19
N TYR A 45 12.97 -16.30 0.92
CA TYR A 45 13.96 -15.34 0.40
C TYR A 45 13.37 -14.16 -0.40
N LEU A 46 12.09 -13.85 -0.21
CA LEU A 46 11.43 -12.75 -0.89
C LEU A 46 11.89 -11.42 -0.28
N ASN A 47 12.32 -10.49 -1.14
CA ASN A 47 12.58 -9.13 -0.69
C ASN A 47 11.24 -8.46 -0.37
N ARG A 48 10.99 -8.19 0.91
CA ARG A 48 9.71 -7.65 1.38
C ARG A 48 9.45 -6.24 0.85
N ASP A 49 10.52 -5.48 0.64
CA ASP A 49 10.41 -4.10 0.14
C ASP A 49 10.03 -4.07 -1.35
N SER A 50 10.13 -5.21 -2.05
CA SER A 50 9.89 -5.32 -3.50
C SER A 50 8.47 -5.76 -3.87
N ILE A 51 7.56 -5.92 -2.92
CA ILE A 51 6.14 -6.23 -3.18
C ILE A 51 5.22 -5.39 -2.29
N ARG A 52 3.96 -5.23 -2.67
CA ARG A 52 2.91 -4.72 -1.78
C ARG A 52 1.78 -5.73 -1.68
N ILE A 53 1.36 -6.04 -0.47
CA ILE A 53 0.26 -6.97 -0.20
C ILE A 53 -0.92 -6.19 0.35
N HIS A 54 -2.08 -6.42 -0.23
CA HIS A 54 -3.35 -5.87 0.25
C HIS A 54 -4.41 -6.95 0.34
N TRP A 55 -5.19 -6.88 1.39
CA TRP A 55 -6.38 -7.66 1.65
C TRP A 55 -7.53 -6.71 1.94
N LEU A 56 -8.54 -6.76 1.08
CA LEU A 56 -9.76 -6.00 1.22
C LEU A 56 -10.83 -6.94 1.78
N SER A 57 -10.96 -6.96 3.12
CA SER A 57 -11.80 -7.93 3.81
C SER A 57 -13.28 -7.84 3.41
N SER A 58 -13.79 -6.61 3.22
CA SER A 58 -15.16 -6.36 2.75
C SER A 58 -15.46 -6.93 1.37
N GLU A 59 -14.43 -7.02 0.52
CA GLU A 59 -14.54 -7.53 -0.84
C GLU A 59 -14.05 -8.98 -1.01
N LYS A 60 -13.48 -9.57 0.05
CA LYS A 60 -12.87 -10.90 0.00
C LYS A 60 -11.80 -11.01 -1.10
N ARG A 61 -10.98 -9.95 -1.23
CA ARG A 61 -10.01 -9.79 -2.34
C ARG A 61 -8.58 -9.66 -1.83
N LEU A 62 -7.70 -10.52 -2.35
CA LEU A 62 -6.25 -10.38 -2.25
C LEU A 62 -5.72 -9.63 -3.46
N LYS A 63 -4.84 -8.66 -3.20
CA LYS A 63 -4.04 -7.98 -4.21
C LYS A 63 -2.58 -8.07 -3.83
N VAL A 64 -1.74 -8.45 -4.79
CA VAL A 64 -0.29 -8.41 -4.65
C VAL A 64 0.27 -7.59 -5.79
N VAL A 65 0.94 -6.51 -5.45
CA VAL A 65 1.62 -5.63 -6.39
C VAL A 65 3.08 -6.02 -6.43
N MET A 66 3.63 -6.12 -7.63
CA MET A 66 5.06 -6.25 -7.90
C MET A 66 5.49 -4.93 -8.56
N PRO A 67 5.90 -3.92 -7.76
CA PRO A 67 6.20 -2.59 -8.27
C PRO A 67 7.24 -2.62 -9.38
N SER A 68 6.86 -2.17 -10.57
CA SER A 68 7.80 -1.93 -11.67
C SER A 68 8.49 -0.58 -11.56
N ARG A 69 9.39 -0.29 -12.49
CA ARG A 69 10.02 1.03 -12.60
C ARG A 69 8.97 2.14 -12.78
N MET A 70 7.90 1.87 -13.54
CA MET A 70 6.81 2.83 -13.72
C MET A 70 6.02 2.99 -12.43
N HIS A 71 5.75 1.90 -11.72
CA HIS A 71 5.06 1.94 -10.43
C HIS A 71 5.78 2.81 -9.40
N VAL A 72 7.09 2.63 -9.24
CA VAL A 72 7.88 3.38 -8.24
C VAL A 72 8.24 4.80 -8.65
N CYS A 73 8.03 5.19 -9.92
CA CYS A 73 8.52 6.47 -10.43
C CYS A 73 7.83 7.67 -9.77
N VAL A 74 6.56 7.50 -9.37
CA VAL A 74 5.74 8.56 -8.75
C VAL A 74 6.23 8.91 -7.37
N ALA A 75 6.44 7.88 -6.54
CA ALA A 75 6.98 8.02 -5.20
C ALA A 75 8.37 8.68 -5.27
N ALA A 76 9.22 8.24 -6.20
CA ALA A 76 10.53 8.84 -6.43
C ALA A 76 10.44 10.31 -6.89
N TRP A 77 9.49 10.64 -7.78
CA TRP A 77 9.26 12.02 -8.21
C TRP A 77 8.77 12.89 -7.05
N LEU A 78 7.84 12.42 -6.23
CA LEU A 78 7.31 13.16 -5.09
C LEU A 78 8.40 13.45 -4.06
N LEU A 79 9.22 12.46 -3.71
CA LEU A 79 10.38 12.64 -2.83
C LEU A 79 11.37 13.68 -3.37
N LYS A 80 11.70 13.63 -4.67
CA LYS A 80 12.57 14.63 -5.29
C LYS A 80 12.01 16.04 -5.17
N ASN A 81 10.70 16.20 -5.32
CA ASN A 81 10.03 17.50 -5.16
C ASN A 81 10.07 18.00 -3.72
N ILE A 82 9.84 17.11 -2.75
CA ILE A 82 9.93 17.45 -1.32
C ILE A 82 11.35 17.90 -0.96
N PHE A 83 12.37 17.14 -1.35
CA PHE A 83 13.76 17.54 -1.10
C PHE A 83 14.15 18.84 -1.81
N ARG A 84 13.59 19.12 -2.98
CA ARG A 84 13.75 20.41 -3.65
C ARG A 84 13.09 21.53 -2.85
N ALA A 85 11.87 21.33 -2.36
CA ALA A 85 11.15 22.31 -1.54
C ALA A 85 11.89 22.62 -0.23
N ILE A 86 12.45 21.61 0.44
CA ILE A 86 13.30 21.79 1.63
C ILE A 86 14.51 22.66 1.31
N ARG A 87 15.24 22.35 0.22
CA ARG A 87 16.43 23.13 -0.19
C ARG A 87 16.11 24.58 -0.52
N LEU A 88 14.95 24.83 -1.12
CA LEU A 88 14.45 26.17 -1.44
C LEU A 88 13.81 26.87 -0.23
N LYS A 89 13.80 26.25 0.96
CA LYS A 89 13.16 26.76 2.18
C LYS A 89 11.66 27.04 2.03
N LEU A 90 11.00 26.30 1.14
CA LEU A 90 9.54 26.34 0.95
C LEU A 90 8.80 25.50 1.99
N LEU A 91 9.48 24.52 2.59
CA LEU A 91 8.99 23.77 3.75
C LEU A 91 9.68 24.28 5.01
N SER A 92 8.93 24.30 6.13
CA SER A 92 9.48 24.64 7.44
C SER A 92 10.59 23.67 7.83
N LYS A 93 11.59 24.18 8.55
CA LYS A 93 12.64 23.33 9.15
C LYS A 93 12.08 22.35 10.18
N ASP A 94 10.91 22.63 10.76
CA ASP A 94 10.27 21.78 11.76
C ASP A 94 9.48 20.62 11.13
N TRP A 95 9.44 20.51 9.79
CA TRP A 95 8.67 19.49 9.08
C TRP A 95 9.00 18.07 9.54
N ASP A 96 10.29 17.77 9.68
CA ASP A 96 10.83 16.49 10.14
C ASP A 96 10.44 16.14 11.59
N HIS A 97 9.94 17.11 12.37
CA HIS A 97 9.40 16.89 13.71
C HIS A 97 7.86 16.75 13.73
N THR A 98 7.21 16.84 12.57
CA THR A 98 5.75 16.77 12.45
C THR A 98 5.28 15.51 11.75
N MET A 99 6.01 15.03 10.76
CA MET A 99 5.61 13.92 9.90
C MET A 99 6.83 13.17 9.37
N ASP A 100 6.64 11.89 9.10
CA ASP A 100 7.62 11.02 8.43
C ASP A 100 7.07 10.53 7.09
N ILE A 101 7.96 10.10 6.19
CA ILE A 101 7.60 9.53 4.89
C ILE A 101 8.02 8.08 4.88
N MET A 102 7.04 7.18 4.75
CA MET A 102 7.27 5.73 4.80
C MET A 102 6.74 5.07 3.54
N THR A 103 7.28 3.90 3.21
CA THR A 103 6.86 3.08 2.08
C THR A 103 6.64 1.65 2.55
N GLY A 104 5.63 0.96 2.01
CA GLY A 104 5.39 -0.46 2.32
C GLY A 104 5.07 -0.77 3.79
N THR A 105 4.57 0.19 4.57
CA THR A 105 4.20 -0.03 5.97
C THR A 105 2.88 -0.80 6.08
N GLU A 106 2.85 -1.81 6.93
CA GLU A 106 1.64 -2.61 7.15
C GLU A 106 0.61 -1.85 8.00
N HIS A 107 -0.63 -1.78 7.51
CA HIS A 107 -1.78 -1.28 8.26
C HIS A 107 -2.88 -2.34 8.29
N GLN A 108 -3.41 -2.64 9.49
CA GLN A 108 -4.39 -3.72 9.71
C GLN A 108 -5.49 -3.38 10.71
N ASN A 109 -5.40 -2.23 11.38
CA ASN A 109 -6.32 -1.78 12.42
C ASN A 109 -7.51 -1.01 11.85
N PHE A 110 -8.00 -1.41 10.68
CA PHE A 110 -9.14 -0.78 10.01
C PHE A 110 -10.45 -1.03 10.79
N VAL A 111 -11.40 -0.10 10.66
CA VAL A 111 -12.67 -0.07 11.40
C VAL A 111 -13.89 -0.16 10.48
N GLY A 112 -15.07 -0.30 11.09
CA GLY A 112 -16.35 -0.35 10.37
C GLY A 112 -16.42 -1.58 9.45
N ARG A 113 -16.90 -1.38 8.21
CA ARG A 113 -17.01 -2.47 7.23
C ARG A 113 -15.66 -3.04 6.77
N HIS A 114 -14.56 -2.34 7.06
CA HIS A 114 -13.22 -2.69 6.62
C HIS A 114 -12.40 -3.43 7.69
N VAL A 115 -13.01 -3.79 8.83
CA VAL A 115 -12.37 -4.63 9.86
C VAL A 115 -11.78 -5.90 9.22
N GLY A 116 -10.55 -6.23 9.60
CA GLY A 116 -9.81 -7.38 9.06
C GLY A 116 -9.06 -7.10 7.77
N SER A 117 -9.22 -5.93 7.14
CA SER A 117 -8.42 -5.54 5.98
C SER A 117 -6.95 -5.38 6.35
N PHE A 118 -6.07 -5.54 5.38
CA PHE A 118 -4.62 -5.34 5.50
C PHE A 118 -4.15 -4.56 4.28
N LYS A 119 -3.36 -3.50 4.44
CA LYS A 119 -2.84 -2.75 3.28
C LYS A 119 -1.42 -2.24 3.53
N GLU A 120 -0.65 -2.16 2.45
CA GLU A 120 0.68 -1.55 2.41
C GLU A 120 0.70 -0.43 1.36
N PRO A 121 0.87 0.84 1.74
CA PRO A 121 0.87 1.93 0.77
C PRO A 121 2.17 1.94 -0.06
N ASP A 122 2.10 2.42 -1.29
CA ASP A 122 3.32 2.70 -2.06
C ASP A 122 4.19 3.74 -1.36
N MET A 123 3.53 4.79 -0.86
CA MET A 123 4.12 5.83 -0.02
C MET A 123 3.06 6.42 0.89
N ALA A 124 3.44 6.75 2.11
CA ALA A 124 2.57 7.33 3.11
C ALA A 124 3.28 8.42 3.89
N PHE A 125 2.51 9.40 4.34
CA PHE A 125 2.97 10.44 5.22
C PHE A 125 2.34 10.23 6.59
N LEU A 126 3.19 9.86 7.55
CA LEU A 126 2.77 9.41 8.87
C LEU A 126 3.03 10.51 9.90
N PRO A 127 1.97 11.12 10.48
CA PRO A 127 2.16 12.15 11.49
C PRO A 127 2.75 11.60 12.78
N PHE A 128 3.56 12.43 13.43
CA PHE A 128 3.86 12.22 14.85
C PHE A 128 2.68 12.72 15.70
N ALA A 129 2.23 11.87 16.60
CA ALA A 129 1.07 12.03 17.46
C ALA A 129 1.41 11.85 18.95
N GLY A 130 0.43 12.16 19.80
CA GLY A 130 0.53 12.06 21.26
C GLY A 130 1.35 13.18 21.91
N PRO A 131 1.50 13.15 23.25
CA PRO A 131 2.24 14.17 23.99
C PRO A 131 3.69 14.31 23.48
N GLY A 132 4.04 15.52 23.05
CA GLY A 132 5.38 15.83 22.55
C GLY A 132 5.74 15.19 21.20
N ARG A 133 4.77 14.69 20.42
CA ARG A 133 5.01 14.12 19.07
C ARG A 133 6.04 12.97 19.06
N LYS A 134 5.96 12.09 20.06
CA LYS A 134 6.94 10.99 20.24
C LYS A 134 6.48 9.63 19.69
N LYS A 135 5.28 9.54 19.14
CA LYS A 135 4.73 8.29 18.59
C LYS A 135 4.20 8.55 17.19
N TYR A 136 4.21 7.54 16.34
CA TYR A 136 3.47 7.61 15.09
C TYR A 136 1.97 7.53 15.35
N ALA A 137 1.19 8.24 14.53
CA ALA A 137 -0.24 7.98 14.43
C ALA A 137 -0.49 6.54 13.95
N ALA A 138 -1.65 5.99 14.30
CA ALA A 138 -2.01 4.61 13.91
C ALA A 138 -2.25 4.46 12.39
N PHE A 139 -2.57 5.57 11.72
CA PHE A 139 -2.75 5.66 10.28
C PHE A 139 -2.04 6.90 9.72
N PRO A 140 -1.60 6.85 8.45
CA PRO A 140 -1.09 8.03 7.77
C PRO A 140 -2.18 9.07 7.54
N SER A 141 -1.78 10.33 7.34
CA SER A 141 -2.68 11.40 6.92
C SER A 141 -2.80 11.49 5.42
N VAL A 142 -1.74 11.11 4.70
CA VAL A 142 -1.66 11.11 3.24
C VAL A 142 -1.16 9.76 2.78
N VAL A 143 -1.83 9.17 1.80
CA VAL A 143 -1.41 7.93 1.14
C VAL A 143 -1.31 8.18 -0.36
N LEU A 144 -0.23 7.69 -0.96
CA LEU A 144 -0.05 7.57 -2.40
C LEU A 144 -0.21 6.10 -2.79
N GLU A 145 -1.06 5.86 -3.79
CA GLU A 145 -1.18 4.58 -4.48
C GLU A 145 -1.02 4.81 -5.99
N SER A 146 -0.21 3.97 -6.62
CA SER A 146 0.07 3.99 -8.06
C SER A 146 -0.53 2.75 -8.71
N GLY A 147 -1.02 2.87 -9.93
CA GLY A 147 -1.55 1.70 -10.64
C GLY A 147 -2.12 2.03 -12.01
N TRP A 148 -2.18 1.03 -12.88
CA TRP A 148 -2.62 1.20 -14.27
C TRP A 148 -3.67 0.17 -14.71
N ASN A 149 -3.61 -1.05 -14.19
CA ASN A 149 -4.44 -2.18 -14.64
C ASN A 149 -5.85 -2.25 -14.05
N GLU A 150 -6.20 -1.38 -13.09
CA GLU A 150 -7.48 -1.48 -12.40
C GLU A 150 -8.52 -0.48 -12.91
N SER A 151 -9.78 -0.89 -12.83
CA SER A 151 -10.90 -0.02 -13.16
C SER A 151 -11.02 1.11 -12.14
N ILE A 152 -11.55 2.25 -12.56
CA ILE A 152 -11.75 3.41 -11.68
C ILE A 152 -12.55 3.02 -10.44
N ALA A 153 -13.60 2.21 -10.60
CA ALA A 153 -14.41 1.74 -9.47
C ALA A 153 -13.60 0.96 -8.42
N ARG A 154 -12.64 0.12 -8.85
CA ARG A 154 -11.75 -0.61 -7.93
C ARG A 154 -10.78 0.34 -7.22
N HIS A 155 -10.23 1.32 -7.95
CA HIS A 155 -9.38 2.35 -7.36
C HIS A 155 -10.12 3.21 -6.31
N GLU A 156 -11.39 3.54 -6.56
CA GLU A 156 -12.22 4.27 -5.59
C GLU A 156 -12.50 3.45 -4.34
N GLU A 157 -12.81 2.15 -4.48
CA GLU A 157 -13.03 1.27 -3.33
C GLU A 157 -11.74 1.08 -2.51
N ASP A 158 -10.60 0.94 -3.18
CA ASP A 158 -9.29 0.89 -2.51
C ASP A 158 -8.99 2.14 -1.69
N ALA A 159 -9.40 3.31 -2.17
CA ALA A 159 -9.29 4.56 -1.44
C ALA A 159 -10.27 4.63 -0.26
N ARG A 160 -11.48 4.08 -0.39
CA ARG A 160 -12.44 4.01 0.72
C ARG A 160 -11.92 3.16 1.87
N VAL A 161 -11.22 2.05 1.60
CA VAL A 161 -10.58 1.27 2.68
C VAL A 161 -9.62 2.16 3.48
N TRP A 162 -8.82 2.99 2.81
CA TRP A 162 -7.95 3.93 3.50
C TRP A 162 -8.72 5.04 4.22
N GLN A 163 -9.66 5.70 3.57
CA GLN A 163 -10.37 6.85 4.14
C GLN A 163 -11.39 6.42 5.20
N GLU A 164 -12.39 5.63 4.83
CA GLU A 164 -13.45 5.17 5.72
C GLU A 164 -12.91 4.16 6.73
N GLY A 165 -12.11 3.19 6.26
CA GLY A 165 -11.58 2.14 7.11
C GLY A 165 -10.56 2.63 8.14
N SER A 166 -9.90 3.77 7.94
CA SER A 166 -9.05 4.37 8.98
C SER A 166 -9.81 5.21 10.00
N GLY A 167 -11.15 5.24 9.94
CA GLY A 167 -11.97 6.16 10.73
C GLY A 167 -11.77 7.63 10.29
N ASN A 168 -11.51 7.85 9.00
CA ASN A 168 -11.15 9.14 8.40
C ASN A 168 -9.82 9.72 8.90
N ALA A 169 -8.89 8.89 9.41
CA ALA A 169 -7.56 9.36 9.75
C ALA A 169 -6.74 9.69 8.49
N VAL A 170 -6.86 8.89 7.42
CA VAL A 170 -6.34 9.22 6.10
C VAL A 170 -7.21 10.31 5.48
N ARG A 171 -6.64 11.51 5.28
CA ARG A 171 -7.35 12.69 4.77
C ARG A 171 -7.14 12.92 3.29
N VAL A 172 -5.99 12.52 2.76
CA VAL A 172 -5.62 12.74 1.36
C VAL A 172 -5.21 11.42 0.74
N MET A 173 -5.87 11.06 -0.36
CA MET A 173 -5.48 9.98 -1.26
C MET A 173 -4.88 10.61 -2.52
N LEU A 174 -3.61 10.35 -2.78
CA LEU A 174 -2.98 10.62 -4.05
C LEU A 174 -3.07 9.35 -4.90
N GLN A 175 -3.83 9.39 -5.98
CA GLN A 175 -3.92 8.27 -6.92
C GLN A 175 -3.15 8.64 -8.18
N ALA A 176 -2.11 7.87 -8.47
CA ALA A 176 -1.30 8.06 -9.65
C ALA A 176 -1.64 6.98 -10.67
N LYS A 177 -2.35 7.39 -11.73
CA LYS A 177 -2.70 6.51 -12.84
C LYS A 177 -1.76 6.76 -14.02
N PHE A 178 -1.18 5.68 -14.53
CA PHE A 178 -0.38 5.70 -15.76
C PHE A 178 -1.12 4.93 -16.85
N HIS A 179 -0.87 5.32 -18.10
CA HIS A 179 -1.35 4.62 -19.28
C HIS A 179 -0.14 3.99 -19.97
N GLU A 180 -0.29 2.77 -20.51
CA GLU A 180 0.64 2.34 -21.56
C GLU A 180 0.52 3.32 -22.73
N PRO A 181 1.63 3.69 -23.38
CA PRO A 181 1.53 4.34 -24.68
C PRO A 181 0.70 3.44 -25.60
N ASP A 182 -0.26 4.01 -26.33
CA ASP A 182 -0.90 3.29 -27.42
C ASP A 182 0.20 2.80 -28.38
N ASN A 183 0.36 1.48 -28.52
CA ASN A 183 1.24 0.88 -29.52
C ASN A 183 0.57 0.89 -30.90
#